data_AF-A0AAN8K919-F1
#
_entry.id   AF-A0AAN8K919-F1
#
_cell.length_a   1.000
_cell.length_b   1.000
_cell.length_c   1.000
_cell.angle_alpha   90.00
_cell.angle_beta   90.00
_cell.angle_gamma   90.00
#
_symmetry.space_group_name_H-M   'P 1'
#
loop_
_entity.id
_entity.type
_entity.pdbx_description
1 polymer ?
#
loop_
_entity_poly.entity_id
_entity_poly.type
_entity_poly.pdbx_seq_one_letter_code
_entity_poly.pdbx_strand_id
1 'polypeptide(L)'
;MKKIDVNGKKEAPLYTFLKESCPPPSEASFNKFEVFSDPIKPHDITWNFEKFLIDRSGNPVFRFLPPVEPNDLVDLIREMESGSTTTAQVKQLLLKIDKINKERAAKVEKEEEKKEEEEKKENNA
;
A
#
# COMPACT_ATOMS: atom_id res chain seq x y z
N MET A 1 17.82 -19.08 -2.30
CA MET A 1 16.55 -18.52 -1.79
C MET A 1 15.40 -19.09 -2.62
N LYS A 2 14.29 -19.47 -1.99
CA LYS A 2 13.11 -20.00 -2.70
C LYS A 2 12.04 -18.92 -2.73
N LYS A 3 11.39 -18.72 -3.88
CA LYS A 3 10.20 -17.87 -3.98
C LYS A 3 9.10 -18.47 -3.12
N ILE A 4 8.41 -17.62 -2.35
CA ILE A 4 7.28 -18.00 -1.51
C ILE A 4 6.01 -17.32 -2.04
N ASP A 5 4.87 -17.91 -1.74
CA ASP A 5 3.57 -17.32 -2.02
C ASP A 5 3.14 -16.43 -0.84
N VAL A 6 2.50 -15.31 -1.14
CA VAL A 6 2.03 -14.34 -0.13
C VAL A 6 0.51 -14.38 0.07
N ASN A 7 -0.20 -15.00 -0.88
CA ASN A 7 -1.65 -15.21 -0.88
C ASN A 7 -1.99 -16.66 -1.28
N GLY A 8 -3.23 -17.07 -1.03
CA GLY A 8 -3.78 -18.36 -1.45
C GLY A 8 -3.41 -19.54 -0.54
N LYS A 9 -3.80 -20.76 -0.94
CA LYS A 9 -3.66 -21.99 -0.13
C LYS A 9 -2.24 -22.30 0.37
N LYS A 10 -1.21 -21.81 -0.31
CA LYS A 10 0.21 -22.09 -0.01
C LYS A 10 0.96 -20.86 0.52
N GLU A 11 0.24 -19.82 0.91
CA GLU A 11 0.85 -18.61 1.47
C GLU A 11 1.76 -18.94 2.66
N ALA A 12 2.89 -18.25 2.75
CA ALA A 12 3.83 -18.45 3.84
C ALA A 12 3.19 -17.99 5.18
N PRO A 13 3.44 -18.70 6.30
CA PRO A 13 2.86 -18.35 7.60
C PRO A 13 3.11 -16.91 8.05
N LEU A 14 4.27 -16.35 7.67
CA LEU A 14 4.59 -14.94 7.93
C LEU A 14 3.57 -14.00 7.30
N TYR A 15 3.17 -14.23 6.05
CA TYR A 15 2.21 -13.37 5.36
C TYR A 15 0.78 -13.58 5.88
N THR A 16 0.41 -14.79 6.32
CA THR A 16 -0.84 -14.99 7.07
C THR A 16 -0.86 -14.11 8.32
N PHE A 17 0.19 -14.18 9.14
CA PHE A 17 0.30 -13.38 10.37
C PHE A 17 0.24 -11.87 10.09
N LEU A 18 0.99 -11.37 9.11
CA LEU A 18 1.00 -9.94 8.76
C LEU A 18 -0.37 -9.45 8.28
N LYS A 19 -1.03 -10.20 7.39
CA LYS A 19 -2.33 -9.83 6.81
C LYS A 19 -3.44 -9.85 7.85
N GLU A 20 -3.43 -10.80 8.79
CA GLU A 20 -4.41 -10.89 9.88
C GLU A 20 -4.18 -9.83 10.97
N SER A 21 -2.93 -9.48 11.26
CA SER A 21 -2.59 -8.48 12.28
C SER A 21 -2.85 -7.04 11.82
N CYS A 22 -2.72 -6.78 10.52
CA CYS A 22 -2.98 -5.48 9.92
C CYS A 22 -3.88 -5.64 8.70
N PRO A 23 -5.21 -5.51 8.86
CA PRO A 23 -6.16 -5.48 7.76
C PRO A 23 -5.80 -4.40 6.73
N PRO A 24 -6.17 -4.60 5.45
CA PRO A 24 -5.92 -3.60 4.42
C PRO A 24 -6.68 -2.30 4.71
N PRO A 25 -6.14 -1.13 4.28
CA PRO A 25 -6.87 0.14 4.32
C PRO A 25 -8.19 0.06 3.54
N SER A 26 -9.16 0.93 3.86
CA SER A 26 -10.47 0.97 3.20
C SER A 26 -10.40 1.22 1.69
N GLU A 27 -9.33 1.86 1.24
CA GLU A 27 -9.04 2.19 -0.15
C GLU A 27 -8.48 0.99 -0.94
N ALA A 28 -8.15 -0.11 -0.25
CA ALA A 28 -7.66 -1.31 -0.88
C ALA A 28 -8.73 -1.90 -1.80
N SER A 29 -8.42 -1.96 -3.08
CA SER A 29 -9.26 -2.59 -4.10
C SER A 29 -8.47 -3.69 -4.79
N PHE A 30 -9.20 -4.69 -5.29
CA PHE A 30 -8.64 -5.78 -6.07
C PHE A 30 -9.31 -5.79 -7.43
N ASN A 31 -8.52 -5.86 -8.49
CA ASN A 31 -9.05 -6.24 -9.79
C ASN A 31 -9.20 -7.76 -9.82
N LYS A 32 -10.43 -8.27 -9.83
CA LYS A 32 -10.72 -9.70 -9.88
C LYS A 32 -10.06 -10.45 -11.05
N PHE A 33 -9.68 -9.74 -12.12
CA PHE A 33 -8.99 -10.31 -13.28
C PHE A 33 -7.46 -10.35 -13.11
N GLU A 34 -6.92 -9.69 -12.09
CA GLU A 34 -5.49 -9.62 -11.79
C GLU A 34 -5.12 -10.38 -10.50
N VAL A 35 -6.12 -10.96 -9.82
CA VAL A 35 -5.91 -11.80 -8.64
C VAL A 35 -5.74 -13.25 -9.07
N PHE A 36 -4.53 -13.78 -8.83
CA PHE A 36 -4.17 -15.16 -9.16
C PHE A 36 -4.21 -16.11 -7.96
N SER A 37 -4.64 -15.65 -6.77
CA SER A 37 -4.74 -16.47 -5.56
C SER A 37 -6.06 -17.22 -5.46
N ASP A 38 -6.00 -18.46 -4.97
CA ASP A 38 -7.16 -19.29 -4.62
C ASP A 38 -6.97 -19.89 -3.21
N PRO A 39 -7.91 -19.69 -2.27
CA PRO A 39 -9.06 -18.79 -2.37
C PRO A 39 -8.64 -17.32 -2.28
N ILE A 40 -9.49 -16.42 -2.78
CA ILE A 40 -9.36 -14.98 -2.55
C ILE A 40 -9.91 -14.66 -1.15
N LYS A 41 -9.12 -13.97 -0.32
CA LYS A 41 -9.50 -13.55 1.04
C LYS A 41 -9.57 -12.02 1.14
N PRO A 42 -10.40 -11.45 2.04
CA PRO A 42 -10.51 -10.00 2.19
C PRO A 42 -9.20 -9.30 2.59
N HIS A 43 -8.28 -10.02 3.26
CA HIS A 43 -7.02 -9.46 3.75
C HIS A 43 -5.84 -9.73 2.81
N ASP A 44 -6.08 -10.31 1.63
CA ASP A 44 -5.02 -10.63 0.67
C ASP A 44 -4.20 -9.40 0.27
N ILE A 45 -2.95 -9.63 -0.12
CA ILE A 45 -2.11 -8.58 -0.68
C ILE A 45 -2.64 -8.20 -2.05
N THR A 46 -2.92 -6.91 -2.25
CA THR A 46 -3.58 -6.41 -3.47
C THR A 46 -2.66 -6.39 -4.67
N TRP A 47 -1.39 -6.04 -4.46
CA TRP A 47 -0.41 -5.92 -5.54
C TRP A 47 1.02 -5.98 -5.04
N ASN A 48 1.97 -5.94 -5.98
CA ASN A 48 3.38 -5.79 -5.67
C ASN A 48 3.63 -4.48 -4.90
N PHE A 49 4.59 -4.53 -3.98
CA PHE A 49 5.01 -3.38 -3.15
C PHE A 49 4.00 -2.90 -2.10
N GLU A 50 3.06 -3.73 -1.65
CA GLU A 50 2.39 -3.49 -0.37
C GLU A 50 3.38 -3.63 0.80
N LYS A 51 3.25 -2.79 1.82
CA LYS A 51 4.28 -2.61 2.86
C LYS A 51 3.67 -2.81 4.24
N PHE A 52 4.40 -3.48 5.13
CA PHE A 52 4.04 -3.61 6.54
C PHE A 52 5.12 -2.95 7.38
N LEU A 53 4.72 -2.05 8.29
CA LEU A 53 5.60 -1.51 9.31
C LEU A 53 5.47 -2.38 10.56
N ILE A 54 6.61 -2.85 11.06
CA ILE A 54 6.72 -3.72 12.22
C ILE A 54 7.50 -2.95 13.29
N ASP A 55 6.98 -2.90 14.52
CA ASP A 55 7.63 -2.21 15.62
C ASP A 55 8.84 -3.00 16.18
N ARG A 56 9.57 -2.40 17.12
CA ARG A 56 10.74 -3.03 17.75
C ARG A 56 10.40 -4.27 18.60
N SER A 57 9.13 -4.43 18.97
CA SER A 57 8.63 -5.60 19.71
C SER A 57 8.20 -6.73 18.77
N GLY A 58 8.27 -6.52 17.45
CA GLY A 58 7.87 -7.49 16.43
C GLY A 58 6.38 -7.44 16.08
N ASN A 59 5.64 -6.41 16.51
CA ASN A 59 4.22 -6.28 16.19
C ASN A 59 4.03 -5.52 14.87
N PRO A 60 3.23 -6.04 13.93
CA PRO A 60 2.75 -5.27 12.79
C PRO A 60 1.87 -4.12 13.30
N VAL A 61 2.19 -2.89 12.90
CA VAL A 61 1.51 -1.67 13.38
C VAL A 61 0.78 -0.93 12.28
N PHE A 62 1.29 -0.95 11.05
CA PHE A 62 0.68 -0.29 9.90
C PHE A 62 0.88 -1.09 8.62
N ARG A 63 -0.10 -0.99 7.72
CA ARG A 63 -0.08 -1.58 6.39
C ARG A 63 -0.33 -0.47 5.36
N PHE A 64 0.51 -0.40 4.33
CA PHE A 64 0.48 0.63 3.31
C PHE A 64 0.32 0.03 1.92
N LEU A 65 -0.58 0.61 1.14
CA LEU A 65 -0.82 0.24 -0.25
C LEU A 65 0.38 0.55 -1.16
N PRO A 66 0.47 -0.10 -2.34
CA PRO A 66 1.56 0.09 -3.29
C PRO A 66 1.94 1.55 -3.60
N PRO A 67 0.97 2.49 -3.80
CA PRO A 67 1.29 3.87 -4.16
C PRO A 67 2.03 4.67 -3.07
N VAL A 68 2.04 4.18 -1.83
CA VAL A 68 2.77 4.84 -0.74
C VAL A 68 4.27 4.63 -0.96
N GLU A 69 4.99 5.71 -1.23
CA GLU A 69 6.42 5.64 -1.49
C GLU A 69 7.21 5.44 -0.18
N PRO A 70 8.29 4.63 -0.18
CA PRO A 70 9.12 4.42 1.01
C PRO A 70 9.63 5.72 1.65
N ASN A 71 9.93 6.74 0.84
CA ASN A 71 10.41 8.03 1.32
C ASN A 71 9.38 8.78 2.17
N ASP A 72 8.08 8.60 1.92
CA ASP A 72 7.03 9.26 2.70
C ASP A 72 6.90 8.66 4.11
N LEU A 73 7.42 7.45 4.31
CA LEU A 73 7.38 6.73 5.58
C LEU A 73 8.53 7.11 6.53
N VAL A 74 9.56 7.81 6.04
CA VAL A 74 10.78 8.10 6.81
C VAL A 74 10.49 8.88 8.09
N ASP A 75 9.64 9.91 8.00
CA ASP A 75 9.26 10.71 9.18
C ASP A 75 8.50 9.86 10.20
N LEU A 76 7.60 8.99 9.73
CA LEU A 76 6.84 8.07 10.58
C LEU A 76 7.75 7.06 11.28
N ILE A 77 8.68 6.45 10.55
CA ILE A 77 9.62 5.46 11.10
C ILE A 77 10.49 6.13 12.18
N ARG A 78 11.06 7.30 11.88
CA ARG A 78 11.88 8.06 12.85
C ARG A 78 11.11 8.43 14.10
N GLU A 79 9.86 8.86 13.93
CA GLU A 79 8.98 9.16 15.05
C GLU A 79 8.80 7.88 15.90
N MET A 80 8.38 6.77 15.30
CA MET A 80 8.19 5.50 16.01
C MET A 80 9.46 4.96 16.72
N GLU A 81 10.65 5.28 16.22
CA GLU A 81 11.92 4.91 16.86
C GLU A 81 12.28 5.76 18.10
N SER A 82 11.72 6.96 18.23
CA SER A 82 12.05 7.93 19.28
C SER A 82 11.60 7.51 20.69
N GLY A 83 10.68 6.54 20.80
CA GLY A 83 10.21 5.97 22.07
C GLY A 83 9.34 6.90 22.94
N SER A 84 9.10 8.14 22.53
CA SER A 84 8.24 9.12 23.24
C SER A 84 7.04 9.58 22.40
N THR A 85 6.76 8.91 21.29
CA THR A 85 5.74 9.28 20.34
C THR A 85 4.34 9.21 20.92
N THR A 86 3.54 10.24 20.66
CA THR A 86 2.11 10.23 20.97
C THR A 86 1.28 9.72 19.81
N THR A 87 0.14 9.12 20.11
CA THR A 87 -0.87 8.72 19.10
C THR A 87 -1.28 9.89 18.21
N ALA A 88 -1.27 11.12 18.72
CA ALA A 88 -1.61 12.31 17.95
C ALA A 88 -0.55 12.62 16.86
N GLN A 89 0.74 12.54 17.21
CA GLN A 89 1.82 12.73 16.23
C GLN A 89 1.79 11.68 15.13
N VAL A 90 1.58 10.40 15.48
CA VAL A 90 1.45 9.32 14.50
C VAL A 90 0.27 9.57 13.56
N LYS A 91 -0.90 9.92 14.10
CA LYS A 91 -2.07 10.26 13.28
C LYS A 91 -1.80 11.42 12.33
N GLN A 92 -1.11 12.46 12.79
CA GLN A 92 -0.74 13.61 11.96
C GLN A 92 0.16 13.19 10.78
N LEU A 93 1.13 12.30 11.04
CA LEU A 93 2.04 11.78 10.00
C LEU A 93 1.31 10.88 9.01
N LEU A 94 0.41 10.01 9.46
CA LEU A 94 -0.43 9.18 8.58
C LEU A 94 -1.31 10.04 7.67
N LEU A 95 -1.96 11.08 8.22
CA LEU A 95 -2.76 12.00 7.42
C LEU A 95 -1.93 12.76 6.38
N LYS A 96 -0.68 13.10 6.71
CA LYS A 96 0.27 13.70 5.75
C LYS A 96 0.60 12.73 4.62
N ILE A 97 0.87 11.46 4.93
CA ILE A 97 1.13 10.40 3.94
C ILE A 97 -0.08 10.23 3.02
N ASP A 98 -1.28 10.11 3.57
CA ASP A 98 -2.52 9.95 2.78
C ASP A 98 -2.76 11.14 1.85
N LYS A 99 -2.50 12.36 2.32
CA LYS A 99 -2.61 13.57 1.50
C LYS A 99 -1.64 13.53 0.32
N ILE A 100 -0.38 13.17 0.56
CA ILE A 100 0.63 13.05 -0.50
C ILE A 100 0.19 12.03 -1.55
N ASN A 101 -0.30 10.87 -1.12
CA ASN A 101 -0.75 9.82 -2.04
C ASN A 101 -1.96 10.25 -2.87
N LYS A 102 -2.94 10.94 -2.27
CA LYS A 102 -4.10 11.50 -2.98
C LYS A 102 -3.69 12.54 -4.01
N GLU A 103 -2.73 13.41 -3.67
CA GLU A 103 -2.21 14.41 -4.61
C GLU A 103 -1.46 13.77 -5.79
N ARG A 104 -0.71 12.68 -5.56
CA ARG A 104 -0.07 11.92 -6.64
C ARG A 104 -1.08 11.22 -7.53
N ALA A 105 -2.09 10.56 -6.95
CA ALA A 105 -3.15 9.91 -7.71
C ALA A 105 -3.88 10.90 -8.64
N ALA A 106 -4.24 12.08 -8.12
CA ALA A 106 -4.88 13.13 -8.91
C ALA A 106 -3.98 13.74 -10.01
N LYS A 107 -2.66 13.65 -9.87
CA LYS A 107 -1.71 14.06 -10.94
C LYS A 107 -1.65 13.01 -12.04
N VAL A 108 -1.59 11.73 -11.68
CA VAL A 108 -1.58 10.61 -12.64
C VAL A 108 -2.84 10.64 -13.49
N GLU A 109 -4.02 10.78 -12.87
CA GLU A 109 -5.31 10.86 -13.59
C GLU A 109 -5.32 12.00 -14.62
N LYS A 110 -4.86 13.20 -14.23
CA LYS A 110 -4.75 14.34 -15.15
C LYS A 110 -3.73 14.15 -16.27
N GLU A 111 -2.68 13.38 -16.03
CA GLU A 111 -1.67 13.06 -17.06
C GLU A 111 -2.19 12.01 -18.04
N GLU A 112 -2.96 11.03 -17.57
CA GLU A 112 -3.64 10.03 -18.40
C GLU A 112 -4.70 10.67 -19.29
N GLU A 113 -5.56 11.55 -18.75
CA GLU A 113 -6.54 12.31 -19.52
C GLU A 113 -5.90 13.12 -20.66
N LYS A 114 -4.76 13.78 -20.38
CA LYS A 114 -4.02 14.54 -21.40
C LYS A 114 -3.45 13.66 -22.49
N LYS A 115 -2.86 12.51 -22.14
CA LYS A 115 -2.32 11.56 -23.11
C LYS A 115 -3.43 11.02 -24.02
N GLU A 116 -4.58 10.69 -23.47
CA GLU A 116 -5.72 10.24 -24.27
C GLU A 116 -6.21 11.33 -25.24
N GLU A 117 -6.24 12.60 -24.82
CA GLU A 117 -6.59 13.72 -25.70
C GLU A 117 -5.57 13.93 -26.82
N GLU A 118 -4.27 13.76 -26.54
CA GLU A 118 -3.20 13.86 -27.52
C GLU A 118 -3.28 12.71 -28.54
N GLU A 119 -3.44 11.46 -28.09
CA GLU A 119 -3.62 10.30 -28.97
C GLU A 119 -4.88 10.42 -29.84
N LYS A 120 -5.99 10.97 -29.31
CA LYS A 120 -7.20 11.23 -30.10
C LYS A 120 -7.00 12.33 -31.14
N LYS A 121 -6.09 13.29 -30.92
CA LYS A 121 -5.75 14.32 -31.91
C LYS A 121 -4.84 13.77 -33.01
N GLU A 122 -3.87 12.93 -32.66
CA GLU A 122 -2.97 12.30 -33.64
C GLU A 122 -3.68 11.28 -34.53
N ASN A 123 -4.61 10.48 -33.99
CA ASN A 123 -5.34 9.47 -34.78
C ASN A 123 -6.46 10.04 -35.66
N ASN A 124 -6.82 11.33 -35.50
CA ASN A 124 -7.83 12.02 -36.31
C ASN A 124 -7.22 13.05 -37.29
N ALA A 125 -5.89 13.10 -37.42
CA ALA A 125 -5.15 13.91 -38.39
C ALA A 125 -4.59 13.04 -39.53
#